data_AF-A0A9D7WRS2-F1
#
_entry.id   AF-A0A9D7WRS2-F1
#
_cell.length_a   1.000
_cell.length_b   1.000
_cell.length_c   1.000
_cell.angle_alpha   90.00
_cell.angle_beta   90.00
_cell.angle_gamma   90.00
#
_symmetry.space_group_name_H-M   'P 1'
#
loop_
_entity.id
_entity.type
_entity.pdbx_description
1 polymer ?
#
loop_
_entity_poly.entity_id
_entity_poly.type
_entity_poly.pdbx_seq_one_letter_code
_entity_poly.pdbx_strand_id
1 'polypeptide(L)'
;NKKGIYKNADLIKMHAYKDAIRRTGGAYVLYPGDKSLNRKGFHEIIPGLGAFPVRPSKNDSGIGELKAFILEIIEHFVNRASQREKIAFKTYDVYKNVPNKENEVNEALPETYDENRNLIPDETFVLVGYCKSKAQLDWINNKLLYNFRMNNNRGALKLTQETLNAKYLLLHMNGDSTSSRIYKIQKPEYRVTSKNTLTRLDYPKPRQESYLVVKLEPCLDKEFENLSWNFKELNNYKSGRASAIPFTASLPELMKVKLNN
;
A
#
# COMPACT_ATOMS: atom_id res chain seq x y z
N ASN A 1 -10.83 -3.01 -59.34
CA ASN A 1 -10.70 -3.59 -57.99
C ASN A 1 -10.10 -2.57 -57.02
N LYS A 2 -10.97 -1.92 -56.23
CA LYS A 2 -10.59 -0.95 -55.18
C LYS A 2 -9.74 -1.67 -54.13
N LYS A 3 -8.41 -1.44 -54.12
CA LYS A 3 -7.52 -1.84 -53.03
C LYS A 3 -7.90 -1.05 -51.80
N GLY A 4 -8.81 -1.60 -51.00
CA GLY A 4 -9.30 -0.94 -49.81
C GLY A 4 -8.21 -0.77 -48.76
N ILE A 5 -8.18 0.41 -48.16
CA ILE A 5 -7.28 0.83 -47.09
C ILE A 5 -7.81 0.23 -45.76
N TYR A 6 -8.01 -1.09 -45.72
CA TYR A 6 -8.65 -1.80 -44.59
C TYR A 6 -7.70 -2.04 -43.42
N LYS A 7 -6.38 -1.83 -43.60
CA LYS A 7 -5.37 -2.18 -42.59
C LYS A 7 -5.47 -1.37 -41.30
N ASN A 8 -5.82 -0.08 -41.36
CA ASN A 8 -5.87 0.77 -40.15
C ASN A 8 -7.23 0.74 -39.46
N ALA A 9 -8.34 0.71 -40.22
CA ALA A 9 -9.68 0.70 -39.65
C ALA A 9 -9.94 -0.58 -38.83
N ASP A 10 -9.45 -1.73 -39.29
CA ASP A 10 -9.65 -2.99 -38.57
C ASP A 10 -8.77 -3.09 -37.32
N LEU A 11 -7.56 -2.50 -37.32
CA LEU A 11 -6.73 -2.36 -36.12
C LEU A 11 -7.39 -1.43 -35.07
N ILE A 12 -8.02 -0.34 -35.52
CA ILE A 12 -8.77 0.56 -34.62
C ILE A 12 -9.95 -0.17 -33.98
N LYS A 13 -10.71 -0.96 -34.77
CA LYS A 13 -11.80 -1.79 -34.22
C LYS A 13 -11.27 -2.77 -33.18
N MET A 14 -10.16 -3.45 -33.44
CA MET A 14 -9.56 -4.37 -32.47
C MET A 14 -9.20 -3.68 -31.16
N HIS A 15 -8.62 -2.48 -31.23
CA HIS A 15 -8.32 -1.70 -30.04
C HIS A 15 -9.61 -1.29 -29.30
N ALA A 16 -10.62 -0.82 -30.03
CA ALA A 16 -11.91 -0.44 -29.47
C ALA A 16 -12.60 -1.60 -28.75
N TYR A 17 -12.63 -2.81 -29.34
CA TYR A 17 -13.22 -3.98 -28.68
C TYR A 17 -12.41 -4.44 -27.47
N LYS A 18 -11.08 -4.45 -27.58
CA LYS A 18 -10.19 -4.81 -26.47
C LYS A 18 -10.41 -3.90 -25.27
N ASP A 19 -10.56 -2.61 -25.50
CA ASP A 19 -10.73 -1.62 -24.44
C ASP A 19 -12.17 -1.56 -23.92
N ALA A 20 -13.17 -1.83 -24.78
CA ALA A 20 -14.58 -1.85 -24.40
C ALA A 20 -14.97 -3.06 -23.55
N ILE A 21 -14.35 -4.23 -23.77
CA ILE A 21 -14.61 -5.43 -22.98
C ILE A 21 -13.66 -5.43 -21.79
N ARG A 22 -14.21 -5.17 -20.59
CA ARG A 22 -13.45 -5.17 -19.34
C ARG A 22 -12.69 -6.49 -19.17
N ARG A 23 -11.44 -6.40 -18.69
CA ARG A 23 -10.54 -7.53 -18.40
C ARG A 23 -10.05 -8.30 -19.63
N THR A 24 -10.15 -7.72 -20.83
CA THR A 24 -9.55 -8.32 -22.03
C THR A 24 -8.02 -8.21 -21.98
N GLY A 25 -7.32 -9.34 -22.07
CA GLY A 25 -5.86 -9.41 -22.03
C GLY A 25 -5.18 -8.98 -23.34
N GLY A 26 -5.84 -9.24 -24.47
CA GLY A 26 -5.33 -8.92 -25.80
C GLY A 26 -6.40 -9.16 -26.87
N ALA A 27 -6.21 -8.59 -28.04
CA ALA A 27 -7.04 -8.82 -29.23
C ALA A 27 -6.16 -9.28 -30.39
N TYR A 28 -6.59 -10.32 -31.09
CA TYR A 28 -5.81 -10.95 -32.15
C TYR A 28 -6.65 -11.13 -33.40
N VAL A 29 -6.03 -10.99 -34.57
CA VAL A 29 -6.67 -11.26 -35.85
C VAL A 29 -5.85 -12.21 -36.70
N LEU A 30 -6.56 -13.17 -37.29
CA LEU A 30 -6.07 -14.03 -38.35
C LEU A 30 -6.39 -13.37 -39.69
N TYR A 31 -5.39 -13.24 -40.57
CA TYR A 31 -5.58 -12.56 -41.84
C TYR A 31 -4.79 -13.22 -42.97
N PRO A 32 -5.25 -13.13 -44.24
CA PRO A 32 -4.48 -13.61 -45.37
C PRO A 32 -3.28 -12.67 -45.60
N GLY A 33 -2.06 -13.17 -45.39
CA GLY A 33 -0.86 -12.34 -45.51
C GLY A 33 0.44 -13.08 -45.24
N ASP A 34 1.52 -12.31 -45.17
CA ASP A 34 2.89 -12.81 -45.08
C ASP A 34 3.62 -12.45 -43.78
N LYS A 35 3.18 -11.41 -43.06
CA LYS A 35 3.91 -10.87 -41.90
C LYS A 35 3.13 -11.05 -40.60
N SER A 36 3.75 -11.60 -39.56
CA SER A 36 3.20 -11.46 -38.21
C SER A 36 3.52 -10.08 -37.63
N LEU A 37 2.60 -9.57 -36.81
CA LEU A 37 2.81 -8.36 -36.03
C LEU A 37 2.33 -8.60 -34.61
N ASN A 38 3.26 -8.62 -33.66
CA ASN A 38 2.96 -8.74 -32.23
C ASN A 38 3.42 -7.47 -31.52
N ARG A 39 2.48 -6.76 -30.88
CA ARG A 39 2.80 -5.59 -30.04
C ARG A 39 2.67 -5.96 -28.58
N LYS A 40 3.81 -6.25 -27.94
CA LYS A 40 3.88 -6.49 -26.50
C LYS A 40 3.48 -5.23 -25.74
N GLY A 41 2.58 -5.36 -24.78
CA GLY A 41 2.22 -4.28 -23.86
C GLY A 41 3.05 -4.39 -22.57
N PHE A 42 3.57 -3.27 -22.08
CA PHE A 42 4.07 -3.13 -20.70
C PHE A 42 5.03 -4.24 -20.21
N HIS A 43 6.00 -4.63 -21.06
CA HIS A 43 7.08 -5.58 -20.74
C HIS A 43 6.66 -7.04 -20.43
N GLU A 44 5.40 -7.42 -20.62
CA GLU A 44 4.97 -8.83 -20.48
C GLU A 44 4.61 -9.48 -21.81
N ILE A 45 4.60 -10.83 -21.81
CA ILE A 45 4.39 -11.65 -23.00
C ILE A 45 3.02 -11.40 -23.61
N ILE A 46 1.97 -11.18 -22.81
CA ILE A 46 0.63 -10.91 -23.34
C ILE A 46 0.66 -9.64 -24.18
N PRO A 47 0.61 -9.76 -25.53
CA PRO A 47 0.54 -8.61 -26.38
C PRO A 47 -0.82 -7.98 -26.24
N GLY A 48 -0.85 -6.65 -26.14
CA GLY A 48 -2.11 -5.94 -26.16
C GLY A 48 -2.87 -6.16 -27.47
N LEU A 49 -2.15 -6.28 -28.59
CA LEU A 49 -2.69 -6.59 -29.92
C LEU A 49 -1.71 -7.50 -30.70
N GLY A 50 -2.24 -8.42 -31.50
CA GLY A 50 -1.45 -9.21 -32.44
C GLY A 50 -2.18 -9.53 -33.75
N ALA A 51 -1.42 -9.77 -34.82
CA ALA A 51 -1.94 -10.15 -36.12
C ALA A 51 -1.11 -11.32 -36.67
N PHE A 52 -1.79 -12.43 -36.99
CA PHE A 52 -1.15 -13.66 -37.46
C PHE A 52 -1.57 -13.99 -38.89
N PRO A 53 -0.61 -14.17 -39.81
CA PRO A 53 -0.91 -14.52 -41.19
C PRO A 53 -1.38 -15.99 -41.27
N VAL A 54 -2.42 -16.23 -42.08
CA VAL A 54 -2.85 -17.59 -42.44
C VAL A 54 -2.81 -17.73 -43.96
N ARG A 55 -2.18 -18.80 -44.45
CA ARG A 55 -1.96 -19.02 -45.90
C ARG A 55 -2.43 -20.41 -46.33
N PRO A 56 -3.05 -20.56 -47.51
CA PRO A 56 -3.41 -21.86 -48.08
C PRO A 56 -2.17 -22.53 -48.70
N SER A 57 -1.19 -22.89 -47.86
CA SER A 57 0.05 -23.56 -48.27
C SER A 57 0.24 -24.84 -47.45
N LYS A 58 0.73 -25.91 -48.08
CA LYS A 58 1.03 -27.17 -47.39
C LYS A 58 2.28 -27.09 -46.51
N ASN A 59 3.22 -26.21 -46.85
CA ASN A 59 4.55 -26.16 -46.22
C ASN A 59 4.74 -24.93 -45.33
N ASP A 60 4.09 -23.81 -45.65
CA ASP A 60 4.20 -22.54 -44.90
C ASP A 60 2.84 -21.86 -44.78
N SER A 61 1.99 -22.43 -43.92
CA SER A 61 0.62 -21.99 -43.69
C SER A 61 0.49 -20.82 -42.70
N GLY A 62 1.59 -20.39 -42.06
CA GLY A 62 1.58 -19.45 -40.94
C GLY A 62 1.05 -20.01 -39.62
N ILE A 63 0.53 -21.24 -39.62
CA ILE A 63 -0.04 -21.91 -38.43
C ILE A 63 1.04 -22.18 -37.36
N GLY A 64 2.30 -22.39 -37.77
CA GLY A 64 3.41 -22.60 -36.85
C GLY A 64 3.64 -21.43 -35.90
N GLU A 65 3.62 -20.20 -36.42
CA GLU A 65 3.78 -18.97 -35.62
C GLU A 65 2.61 -18.79 -34.64
N LEU A 66 1.38 -19.06 -35.10
CA LEU A 66 0.20 -19.02 -34.24
C LEU A 66 0.27 -20.08 -33.13
N LYS A 67 0.71 -21.30 -33.44
CA LYS A 67 0.88 -22.38 -32.47
C LYS A 67 1.92 -22.01 -31.42
N ALA A 68 3.09 -21.53 -31.84
CA ALA A 68 4.14 -21.08 -30.94
C ALA A 68 3.63 -19.99 -30.00
N PHE A 69 2.91 -19.00 -30.55
CA PHE A 69 2.30 -17.93 -29.77
C PHE A 69 1.27 -18.44 -28.74
N ILE A 70 0.38 -19.36 -29.12
CA ILE A 70 -0.58 -19.95 -28.19
C ILE A 70 0.14 -20.69 -27.04
N LEU A 71 1.22 -21.42 -27.35
CA LEU A 71 2.02 -22.11 -26.32
C LEU A 71 2.67 -21.11 -25.35
N GLU A 72 3.25 -20.02 -25.86
CA GLU A 72 3.80 -18.94 -25.03
C GLU A 72 2.73 -18.30 -24.13
N ILE A 73 1.51 -18.11 -24.63
CA ILE A 73 0.39 -17.62 -23.81
C ILE A 73 0.08 -18.61 -22.70
N ILE A 74 -0.06 -19.90 -23.03
CA ILE A 74 -0.40 -20.93 -22.04
C ILE A 74 0.65 -20.95 -20.93
N GLU A 75 1.93 -20.93 -21.28
CA GLU A 75 3.03 -20.87 -20.31
C GLU A 75 2.95 -19.61 -19.44
N HIS A 76 2.65 -18.46 -20.04
CA HIS A 76 2.45 -17.22 -19.29
C HIS A 76 1.25 -17.29 -18.33
N PHE A 77 0.14 -17.93 -18.70
CA PHE A 77 -1.02 -18.12 -17.80
C PHE A 77 -0.73 -19.11 -16.67
N VAL A 78 0.17 -20.07 -16.87
CA VAL A 78 0.66 -20.95 -15.80
C VAL A 78 1.53 -20.16 -14.80
N ASN A 79 2.19 -19.09 -15.26
CA ASN A 79 2.95 -18.20 -14.38
C ASN A 79 2.04 -17.34 -13.47
N ARG A 80 1.70 -17.89 -12.31
CA ARG A 80 0.95 -17.21 -11.23
C ARG A 80 1.69 -16.05 -10.56
N ALA A 81 2.98 -15.84 -10.87
CA ALA A 81 3.78 -14.72 -10.38
C ALA A 81 3.91 -13.57 -11.40
N SER A 82 3.23 -13.65 -12.55
CA SER A 82 3.20 -12.62 -13.59
C SER A 82 2.65 -11.28 -13.06
N GLN A 83 3.08 -10.16 -13.65
CA GLN A 83 2.53 -8.83 -13.36
C GLN A 83 1.05 -8.78 -13.71
N ARG A 84 0.62 -9.44 -14.80
CA ARG A 84 -0.80 -9.63 -15.14
C ARG A 84 -1.60 -10.21 -13.98
N GLU A 85 -1.15 -11.32 -13.39
CA GLU A 85 -1.85 -11.94 -12.26
C GLU A 85 -1.88 -11.02 -11.03
N LYS A 86 -0.77 -10.32 -10.74
CA LYS A 86 -0.72 -9.33 -9.65
C LYS A 86 -1.72 -8.19 -9.88
N ILE A 87 -1.80 -7.65 -11.10
CA ILE A 87 -2.76 -6.60 -11.47
C ILE A 87 -4.19 -7.12 -11.37
N ALA A 88 -4.46 -8.33 -11.87
CA ALA A 88 -5.79 -8.94 -11.82
C ALA A 88 -6.25 -9.14 -10.37
N PHE A 89 -5.37 -9.66 -9.51
CA PHE A 89 -5.64 -9.83 -8.09
C PHE A 89 -5.89 -8.49 -7.39
N LYS A 90 -5.02 -7.48 -7.58
CA LYS A 90 -5.20 -6.15 -6.98
C LYS A 90 -6.45 -5.44 -7.47
N THR A 91 -6.78 -5.58 -8.75
CA THR A 91 -8.04 -5.06 -9.32
C THR A 91 -9.24 -5.72 -8.65
N TYR A 92 -9.23 -7.04 -8.51
CA TYR A 92 -10.28 -7.75 -7.78
C TYR A 92 -10.37 -7.28 -6.33
N ASP A 93 -9.23 -7.18 -5.65
CA ASP A 93 -9.15 -6.81 -4.23
C ASP A 93 -9.74 -5.41 -3.95
N VAL A 94 -9.51 -4.46 -4.85
CA VAL A 94 -10.08 -3.10 -4.79
C VAL A 94 -11.59 -3.10 -5.06
N TYR A 95 -12.06 -3.84 -6.06
CA TYR A 95 -13.47 -3.80 -6.50
C TYR A 95 -14.37 -4.87 -5.85
N LYS A 96 -13.83 -5.77 -5.02
CA LYS A 96 -14.62 -6.85 -4.39
C LYS A 96 -15.73 -6.32 -3.47
N ASN A 97 -15.51 -5.15 -2.86
CA ASN A 97 -16.42 -4.52 -1.92
C ASN A 97 -16.84 -3.13 -2.43
N VAL A 98 -18.03 -2.68 -2.02
CA VAL A 98 -18.46 -1.30 -2.23
C VAL A 98 -17.55 -0.38 -1.40
N PRO A 99 -17.16 0.82 -1.91
CA PRO A 99 -16.36 1.76 -1.15
C PRO A 99 -16.96 2.06 0.23
N ASN A 100 -16.13 1.97 1.28
CA ASN A 100 -16.56 2.30 2.63
C ASN A 100 -16.60 3.83 2.82
N LYS A 101 -17.78 4.38 3.13
CA LYS A 101 -17.93 5.81 3.44
C LYS A 101 -17.10 6.27 4.63
N GLU A 102 -16.77 5.36 5.55
CA GLU A 102 -15.89 5.68 6.68
C GLU A 102 -14.44 5.94 6.26
N ASN A 103 -14.03 5.52 5.07
CA ASN A 103 -12.68 5.75 4.54
C ASN A 103 -12.58 7.03 3.70
N GLU A 104 -13.68 7.75 3.49
CA GLU A 104 -13.66 9.00 2.75
C GLU A 104 -12.89 10.08 3.52
N VAL A 105 -11.92 10.70 2.83
CA VAL A 105 -11.08 11.79 3.35
C VAL A 105 -10.95 12.84 2.26
N ASN A 106 -11.51 14.02 2.51
CA ASN A 106 -11.41 15.18 1.63
C ASN A 106 -10.50 16.25 2.24
N GLU A 107 -9.35 15.79 2.76
CA GLU A 107 -8.38 16.61 3.48
C GLU A 107 -7.01 16.52 2.83
N ALA A 108 -6.16 17.52 3.08
CA ALA A 108 -4.78 17.48 2.62
C ALA A 108 -4.06 16.30 3.28
N LEU A 109 -3.44 15.45 2.45
CA LEU A 109 -2.64 14.30 2.86
C LEU A 109 -1.28 14.39 2.16
N PRO A 110 -0.22 13.79 2.72
CA PRO A 110 1.08 13.73 2.08
C PRO A 110 0.95 13.15 0.66
N GLU A 111 1.48 13.88 -0.31
CA GLU A 111 1.37 13.51 -1.73
C GLU A 111 2.01 12.13 -2.02
N THR A 112 1.41 11.38 -2.95
CA THR A 112 1.78 9.98 -3.28
C THR A 112 2.93 9.85 -4.28
N TYR A 113 4.01 10.61 -4.06
CA TYR A 113 5.27 10.54 -4.83
C TYR A 113 6.42 9.98 -3.98
N ASP A 114 7.48 9.51 -4.64
CA ASP A 114 8.70 8.96 -4.03
C ASP A 114 8.45 8.01 -2.84
N GLU A 115 8.88 8.39 -1.63
CA GLU A 115 8.73 7.59 -0.40
C GLU A 115 7.26 7.37 0.01
N ASN A 116 6.36 8.22 -0.47
CA ASN A 116 4.92 8.14 -0.23
C ASN A 116 4.18 7.44 -1.38
N ARG A 117 4.87 6.87 -2.38
CA ARG A 117 4.21 6.21 -3.53
C ARG A 117 3.29 5.05 -3.13
N ASN A 118 3.53 4.45 -1.96
CA ASN A 118 2.72 3.38 -1.39
C ASN A 118 1.66 3.88 -0.39
N LEU A 119 1.46 5.19 -0.23
CA LEU A 119 0.46 5.75 0.67
C LEU A 119 -0.93 5.56 0.06
N ILE A 120 -1.67 4.63 0.63
CA ILE A 120 -3.11 4.43 0.41
C ILE A 120 -3.77 4.75 1.75
N PRO A 121 -4.64 5.77 1.84
CA PRO A 121 -5.10 6.28 3.13
C PRO A 121 -5.67 5.21 4.07
N ASP A 122 -6.57 4.35 3.58
CA ASP A 122 -7.22 3.31 4.37
C ASP A 122 -6.37 2.05 4.59
N GLU A 123 -5.21 1.95 3.94
CA GLU A 123 -4.17 0.96 4.26
C GLU A 123 -2.99 1.58 5.03
N THR A 124 -3.05 2.88 5.33
CA THR A 124 -2.02 3.60 6.08
C THR A 124 -2.50 3.79 7.51
N PHE A 125 -1.72 3.29 8.48
CA PHE A 125 -2.11 3.31 9.89
C PHE A 125 -1.23 4.25 10.71
N VAL A 126 -1.84 4.79 11.76
CA VAL A 126 -1.17 5.59 12.80
C VAL A 126 -1.24 4.82 14.10
N LEU A 127 -0.09 4.57 14.71
CA LEU A 127 -0.01 4.05 16.08
C LEU A 127 -0.27 5.20 17.05
N VAL A 128 -1.15 4.98 18.00
CA VAL A 128 -1.38 5.91 19.11
C VAL A 128 -0.67 5.36 20.34
N GLY A 129 0.35 6.08 20.78
CA GLY A 129 1.22 5.70 21.89
C GLY A 129 1.03 6.62 23.10
N TYR A 130 1.18 6.04 24.28
CA TYR A 130 1.13 6.79 25.54
C TYR A 130 2.54 7.14 26.03
N CYS A 131 2.71 8.38 26.48
CA CYS A 131 3.93 8.84 27.13
C CYS A 131 3.66 9.11 28.62
N LYS A 132 4.40 8.42 29.49
CA LYS A 132 4.11 8.37 30.94
C LYS A 132 4.60 9.57 31.72
N SER A 133 5.55 10.33 31.19
CA SER A 133 6.17 11.46 31.88
C SER A 133 6.93 12.36 30.91
N LYS A 134 7.14 13.62 31.30
CA LYS A 134 7.92 14.59 30.51
C LYS A 134 9.33 14.09 30.19
N ALA A 135 10.01 13.45 31.16
CA ALA A 135 11.30 12.80 30.94
C ALA A 135 11.29 11.72 29.84
N GLN A 136 10.18 10.98 29.67
CA GLN A 136 10.08 10.01 28.58
C GLN A 136 9.90 10.74 27.25
N LEU A 137 9.09 11.80 27.19
CA LEU A 137 8.92 12.60 25.99
C LEU A 137 10.24 13.24 25.57
N ASP A 138 11.01 13.79 26.50
CA ASP A 138 12.31 14.39 26.21
C ASP A 138 13.31 13.33 25.71
N TRP A 139 13.29 12.12 26.28
CA TRP A 139 14.06 10.99 25.78
C TRP A 139 13.67 10.61 24.34
N ILE A 140 12.36 10.58 24.03
CA ILE A 140 11.85 10.30 22.68
C ILE A 140 12.33 11.38 21.71
N ASN A 141 12.23 12.66 22.08
CA ASN A 141 12.64 13.77 21.22
C ASN A 141 14.16 13.78 20.98
N ASN A 142 14.96 13.41 21.98
CA ASN A 142 16.42 13.43 21.90
C ASN A 142 16.99 12.22 21.16
N LYS A 143 16.44 11.02 21.39
CA LYS A 143 16.95 9.78 20.81
C LYS A 143 16.19 9.35 19.55
N LEU A 144 15.02 9.91 19.30
CA LEU A 144 14.08 9.50 18.25
C LEU A 144 13.78 8.00 18.30
N LEU A 145 13.51 7.50 19.50
CA LEU A 145 13.13 6.12 19.76
C LEU A 145 11.82 6.09 20.53
N TYR A 146 10.97 5.13 20.24
CA TYR A 146 9.78 4.86 21.04
C TYR A 146 9.66 3.38 21.38
N ASN A 147 9.29 3.09 22.62
CA ASN A 147 9.25 1.73 23.15
C ASN A 147 7.82 1.32 23.52
N PHE A 148 7.36 0.24 22.90
CA PHE A 148 6.14 -0.46 23.28
C PHE A 148 6.47 -1.57 24.26
N ARG A 149 5.57 -1.84 25.20
CA ARG A 149 5.67 -3.03 26.03
C ARG A 149 5.42 -4.27 25.16
N MET A 150 6.18 -5.33 25.42
CA MET A 150 6.00 -6.64 24.80
C MET A 150 5.37 -7.64 25.79
N ASN A 151 5.06 -8.84 25.29
CA ASN A 151 4.49 -10.01 25.98
C ASN A 151 2.97 -9.95 26.17
N ASN A 152 2.39 -10.99 26.77
CA ASN A 152 0.94 -11.09 27.04
C ASN A 152 0.47 -10.26 28.25
N ASN A 153 1.27 -9.26 28.64
CA ASN A 153 0.97 -8.41 29.80
C ASN A 153 -0.03 -7.31 29.42
N ARG A 154 -0.81 -6.87 30.41
CA ARG A 154 -1.72 -5.73 30.24
C ARG A 154 -0.95 -4.48 29.78
N GLY A 155 -1.33 -3.95 28.63
CA GLY A 155 -0.70 -2.78 28.00
C GLY A 155 0.47 -3.07 27.07
N ALA A 156 0.69 -4.33 26.70
CA ALA A 156 1.53 -4.68 25.56
C ALA A 156 0.89 -4.29 24.23
N LEU A 157 1.72 -3.99 23.24
CA LEU A 157 1.27 -3.80 21.87
C LEU A 157 0.86 -5.14 21.28
N LYS A 158 -0.38 -5.23 20.79
CA LYS A 158 -0.85 -6.39 20.03
C LYS A 158 -0.20 -6.36 18.64
N LEU A 159 0.54 -7.39 18.27
CA LEU A 159 1.16 -7.47 16.95
C LEU A 159 0.11 -7.89 15.91
N THR A 160 -0.34 -6.93 15.13
CA THR A 160 -1.22 -7.10 13.95
C THR A 160 -0.59 -6.46 12.72
N GLN A 161 -1.15 -6.73 11.54
CA GLN A 161 -0.67 -6.16 10.28
C GLN A 161 -0.69 -4.62 10.31
N GLU A 162 -1.73 -4.03 10.91
CA GLU A 162 -1.87 -2.59 11.09
C GLU A 162 -0.75 -2.02 11.98
N THR A 163 -0.45 -2.68 13.10
CA THR A 163 0.62 -2.23 14.00
C THR A 163 2.01 -2.32 13.37
N LEU A 164 2.26 -3.36 12.56
CA LEU A 164 3.55 -3.59 11.90
C LEU A 164 3.72 -2.72 10.65
N ASN A 165 2.64 -2.30 10.01
CA ASN A 165 2.68 -1.43 8.82
C ASN A 165 2.40 0.04 9.12
N ALA A 166 2.07 0.39 10.37
CA ALA A 166 1.82 1.78 10.77
C ALA A 166 2.98 2.70 10.36
N LYS A 167 2.64 3.79 9.66
CA LYS A 167 3.60 4.75 9.10
C LYS A 167 3.89 5.88 10.08
N TYR A 168 2.93 6.22 10.91
CA TYR A 168 3.01 7.32 11.87
C TYR A 168 2.82 6.85 13.31
N LEU A 169 3.33 7.64 14.25
CA LEU A 169 3.12 7.49 15.68
C LEU A 169 2.60 8.82 16.26
N LEU A 170 1.41 8.82 16.82
CA LEU A 170 0.84 9.94 17.59
C LEU A 170 1.02 9.67 19.08
N LEU A 171 1.61 10.63 19.82
CA LEU A 171 1.87 10.49 21.24
C LEU A 171 0.94 11.34 22.09
N HIS A 172 0.32 10.77 23.11
CA HIS A 172 -0.46 11.51 24.11
C HIS A 172 0.02 11.23 25.53
N MET A 173 -0.29 12.14 26.44
CA MET A 173 0.07 12.08 27.86
C MET A 173 -1.18 12.16 28.74
N ASN A 174 -1.00 11.90 30.05
CA ASN A 174 -2.07 12.11 31.02
C ASN A 174 -2.46 13.59 31.08
N GLY A 175 -3.76 13.87 31.02
CA GLY A 175 -4.30 15.23 31.02
C GLY A 175 -4.53 15.81 29.61
N ASP A 176 -3.91 15.25 28.57
CA ASP A 176 -4.13 15.70 27.20
C ASP A 176 -5.60 15.45 26.79
N SER A 177 -6.24 16.45 26.16
CA SER A 177 -7.49 16.31 25.42
C SER A 177 -7.23 16.04 23.94
N THR A 178 -6.18 16.66 23.41
CA THR A 178 -5.74 16.58 22.02
C THR A 178 -4.24 16.31 21.97
N SER A 179 -3.73 15.89 20.81
CA SER A 179 -2.28 15.76 20.59
C SER A 179 -1.89 16.27 19.22
N SER A 180 -0.77 16.98 19.16
CA SER A 180 -0.06 17.39 17.93
C SER A 180 1.30 16.67 17.79
N ARG A 181 1.61 15.72 18.67
CA ARG A 181 2.94 15.08 18.74
C ARG A 181 3.00 13.87 17.82
N ILE A 182 3.12 14.13 16.52
CA ILE A 182 3.19 13.11 15.48
C ILE A 182 4.62 12.89 14.97
N TYR A 183 4.99 11.63 14.74
CA TYR A 183 6.28 11.19 14.25
C TYR A 183 6.10 10.21 13.09
N LYS A 184 7.09 10.13 12.20
CA LYS A 184 7.20 9.04 11.23
C LYS A 184 7.92 7.86 11.86
N ILE A 185 7.43 6.64 11.61
CA ILE A 185 8.10 5.41 12.03
C ILE A 185 9.03 4.97 10.90
N GLN A 186 10.33 4.91 11.18
CA GLN A 186 11.31 4.44 10.21
C GLN A 186 11.19 2.92 10.05
N LYS A 187 10.74 2.48 8.86
CA LYS A 187 10.68 1.06 8.50
C LYS A 187 12.06 0.56 8.05
N PRO A 188 12.40 -0.73 8.25
CA PRO A 188 11.60 -1.82 8.84
C PRO A 188 11.86 -2.06 10.35
N GLU A 189 12.41 -1.09 11.08
CA GLU A 189 13.18 -1.36 12.30
C GLU A 189 12.38 -1.53 13.62
N TYR A 190 11.50 -2.52 13.70
CA TYR A 190 11.01 -2.99 15.00
C TYR A 190 12.10 -3.85 15.66
N ARG A 191 12.67 -3.37 16.77
CA ARG A 191 13.77 -4.04 17.48
C ARG A 191 13.35 -4.47 18.87
N VAL A 192 13.51 -5.75 19.17
CA VAL A 192 13.35 -6.26 20.54
C VAL A 192 14.54 -5.78 21.36
N THR A 193 14.27 -5.00 22.40
CA THR A 193 15.29 -4.33 23.22
C THR A 193 15.08 -4.69 24.69
N SER A 194 16.15 -5.17 25.33
CA SER A 194 16.12 -5.50 26.75
C SER A 194 16.11 -4.26 27.64
N LYS A 195 15.62 -4.43 28.86
CA LYS A 195 15.69 -3.44 29.95
C LYS A 195 17.09 -2.85 30.10
N ASN A 196 18.12 -3.70 30.13
CA ASN A 196 19.51 -3.27 30.29
C ASN A 196 19.98 -2.38 29.14
N THR A 197 19.54 -2.68 27.91
CA THR A 197 19.85 -1.86 26.74
C THR A 197 19.14 -0.52 26.80
N LEU A 198 17.87 -0.48 27.20
CA LEU A 198 17.15 0.78 27.42
C LEU A 198 17.78 1.63 28.53
N THR A 199 18.23 1.02 29.63
CA THR A 199 18.96 1.72 30.70
C THR A 199 20.26 2.34 30.16
N ARG A 200 21.01 1.62 29.32
CA ARG A 200 22.21 2.16 28.63
C ARG A 200 21.90 3.28 27.64
N LEU A 201 20.67 3.35 27.13
CA LEU A 201 20.20 4.42 26.25
C LEU A 201 19.59 5.59 27.04
N ASP A 202 19.75 5.62 28.37
CA ASP A 202 19.20 6.63 29.28
C ASP A 202 17.67 6.69 29.33
N TYR A 203 16.99 5.59 28.99
CA TYR A 203 15.53 5.54 29.06
C TYR A 203 15.04 5.64 30.52
N PRO A 204 14.09 6.53 30.84
CA PRO A 204 13.69 6.78 32.21
C PRO A 204 12.87 5.61 32.78
N LYS A 205 13.41 4.93 33.78
CA LYS A 205 12.73 3.91 34.62
C LYS A 205 12.02 2.81 33.78
N PRO A 206 12.75 1.91 33.11
CA PRO A 206 12.15 0.73 32.49
C PRO A 206 11.64 -0.25 33.55
N ARG A 207 10.41 -0.73 33.37
CA ARG A 207 9.68 -1.60 34.31
C ARG A 207 9.51 -3.03 33.81
N GLN A 208 9.72 -3.30 32.52
CA GLN A 208 9.59 -4.62 31.90
C GLN A 208 10.97 -5.11 31.47
N GLU A 209 11.12 -6.42 31.35
CA GLU A 209 12.39 -7.04 30.93
C GLU A 209 12.70 -6.81 29.45
N SER A 210 11.67 -6.73 28.61
CA SER A 210 11.79 -6.51 27.17
C SER A 210 10.76 -5.52 26.65
N TYR A 211 11.15 -4.83 25.58
CA TYR A 211 10.35 -3.83 24.88
C TYR A 211 10.53 -3.98 23.37
N LEU A 212 9.51 -3.58 22.62
CA LEU A 212 9.60 -3.43 21.17
C LEU A 212 9.90 -1.96 20.91
N VAL A 213 11.07 -1.68 20.37
CA VAL A 213 11.52 -0.30 20.11
C VAL A 213 11.44 -0.05 18.62
N VAL A 214 10.90 1.11 18.25
CA VAL A 214 10.91 1.63 16.88
C VAL A 214 11.75 2.89 16.83
N LYS A 215 12.43 3.07 15.69
CA LYS A 215 13.10 4.33 15.38
C LYS A 215 12.10 5.29 14.75
N LEU A 216 12.21 6.56 15.15
CA LEU A 216 11.34 7.63 14.73
C LEU A 216 12.11 8.65 13.89
N GLU A 217 11.35 9.42 13.15
CA GLU A 217 11.79 10.64 12.50
C GLU A 217 10.76 11.74 12.79
N PRO A 218 11.18 13.01 12.90
CA PRO A 218 10.25 14.12 12.95
C PRO A 218 9.31 14.06 11.75
N CYS A 219 8.02 14.31 11.99
CA CYS A 219 7.06 14.42 10.89
C CYS A 219 7.21 15.80 10.24
N LEU A 220 7.71 15.81 9.00
CA LEU A 220 7.92 17.01 8.19
C LEU A 220 6.88 17.13 7.06
N ASP A 221 5.79 16.37 7.16
CA ASP A 221 4.70 16.46 6.19
C ASP A 221 3.95 17.79 6.43
N LYS A 222 3.95 18.65 5.42
CA LYS A 222 3.37 20.01 5.51
C LYS A 222 1.88 19.97 5.85
N GLU A 223 1.20 18.93 5.39
CA GLU A 223 -0.23 18.71 5.61
C GLU A 223 -0.57 18.43 7.08
N PHE A 224 0.43 18.03 7.88
CA PHE A 224 0.28 17.77 9.31
C PHE A 224 0.81 18.93 10.19
N GLU A 225 1.36 19.99 9.59
CA GLU A 225 1.79 21.18 10.31
C GLU A 225 0.59 21.88 10.96
N ASN A 226 0.77 22.35 12.19
CA ASN A 226 -0.24 23.06 12.99
C ASN A 226 -1.56 22.30 13.22
N LEU A 227 -1.61 21.00 12.96
CA LEU A 227 -2.76 20.16 13.32
C LEU A 227 -2.63 19.62 14.74
N SER A 228 -3.77 19.46 15.40
CA SER A 228 -3.91 18.57 16.54
C SER A 228 -5.05 17.59 16.30
N TRP A 229 -5.03 16.46 16.97
CA TRP A 229 -6.05 15.42 16.83
C TRP A 229 -6.69 15.13 18.18
N ASN A 230 -8.02 15.06 18.20
CA ASN A 230 -8.78 14.57 19.34
C ASN A 230 -8.70 13.04 19.40
N PHE A 231 -7.57 12.52 19.88
CA PHE A 231 -7.28 11.08 19.92
C PHE A 231 -8.29 10.28 20.78
N LYS A 232 -9.11 10.94 21.60
CA LYS A 232 -10.15 10.30 22.42
C LYS A 232 -11.38 9.89 21.62
N GLU A 233 -11.59 10.48 20.45
CA GLU A 233 -12.69 10.16 19.54
C GLU A 233 -12.35 9.02 18.57
N LEU A 234 -11.11 8.52 18.60
CA LEU A 234 -10.70 7.35 17.82
C LEU A 234 -11.41 6.09 18.32
N ASN A 235 -11.82 5.23 17.41
CA ASN A 235 -12.66 4.05 17.65
C ASN A 235 -12.05 3.10 18.69
N ASN A 236 -10.72 2.96 18.66
CA ASN A 236 -9.98 2.03 19.51
C ASN A 236 -9.50 2.65 20.84
N TYR A 237 -9.83 3.92 21.11
CA TYR A 237 -9.45 4.59 22.35
C TYR A 237 -10.18 3.98 23.55
N LYS A 238 -9.46 3.90 24.68
CA LYS A 238 -10.00 3.39 25.96
C LYS A 238 -9.73 4.39 27.07
N SER A 239 -10.69 4.61 27.95
CA SER A 239 -10.57 5.58 29.05
C SER A 239 -9.89 4.99 30.31
N GLY A 240 -9.57 5.87 31.26
CA GLY A 240 -8.98 5.51 32.54
C GLY A 240 -7.59 4.86 32.39
N ARG A 241 -7.30 3.82 33.18
CA ARG A 241 -6.00 3.11 33.15
C ARG A 241 -5.71 2.43 31.81
N ALA A 242 -6.74 2.18 30.99
CA ALA A 242 -6.60 1.55 29.69
C ALA A 242 -6.17 2.53 28.57
N SER A 243 -6.20 3.84 28.82
CA SER A 243 -5.72 4.87 27.88
C SER A 243 -4.23 4.74 27.56
N ALA A 244 -3.46 4.08 28.42
CA ALA A 244 -2.04 3.83 28.20
C ALA A 244 -1.75 2.63 27.28
N ILE A 245 -2.78 1.89 26.85
CA ILE A 245 -2.63 0.73 25.96
C ILE A 245 -2.53 1.26 24.53
N PRO A 246 -1.43 0.99 23.81
CA PRO A 246 -1.27 1.46 22.45
C PRO A 246 -2.28 0.78 21.52
N PHE A 247 -2.74 1.53 20.53
CA PHE A 247 -3.69 1.04 19.51
C PHE A 247 -3.40 1.68 18.15
N THR A 248 -4.10 1.23 17.11
CA THR A 248 -3.99 1.78 15.76
C THR A 248 -5.29 2.43 15.34
N ALA A 249 -5.16 3.50 14.55
CA ALA A 249 -6.22 4.11 13.77
C ALA A 249 -5.79 4.16 12.29
N SER A 250 -6.74 4.11 11.36
CA SER A 250 -6.43 4.39 9.96
C SER A 250 -6.15 5.88 9.76
N LEU A 251 -5.46 6.24 8.68
CA LEU A 251 -5.23 7.65 8.36
C LEU A 251 -6.56 8.41 8.14
N PRO A 252 -7.58 7.84 7.46
CA PRO A 252 -8.92 8.43 7.42
C PRO A 252 -9.55 8.69 8.78
N GLU A 253 -9.49 7.71 9.68
CA GLU A 253 -10.03 7.83 11.03
C GLU A 253 -9.33 8.97 11.79
N LEU A 254 -8.01 9.06 11.68
CA LEU A 254 -7.24 10.14 12.28
C LEU A 254 -7.65 11.51 11.73
N MET A 255 -7.77 11.65 10.40
CA MET A 255 -8.08 12.94 9.78
C MET A 255 -9.50 13.44 10.08
N LYS A 256 -10.43 12.54 10.45
CA LYS A 256 -11.79 12.93 10.87
C LYS A 256 -11.84 13.62 12.23
N VAL A 257 -10.88 13.31 13.11
CA VAL A 257 -10.80 13.89 14.47
C VAL A 257 -9.78 15.03 14.56
N LYS A 258 -9.40 15.60 13.41
CA LYS A 258 -8.45 16.71 13.36
C LYS A 258 -9.08 18.00 13.88
N LEU A 259 -8.22 18.85 14.41
CA LEU A 259 -8.51 20.19 14.89
C LEU A 259 -7.43 21.11 14.32
N ASN A 260 -7.86 22.24 13.77
CA ASN A 260 -6.93 23.29 13.34
C ASN A 260 -6.52 24.05 14.60
N ASN A 261 -5.22 24.15 14.86
CA ASN A 261 -4.70 25.01 15.94
C ASN A 261 -4.60 26.47 15.49
#